data_AF-A0A958M9Y9-F1
#
_entry.id   AF-A0A958M9Y9-F1
#
_cell.length_a   1.000
_cell.length_b   1.000
_cell.length_c   1.000
_cell.angle_alpha   90.00
_cell.angle_beta   90.00
_cell.angle_gamma   90.00
#
_symmetry.space_group_name_H-M   'P 1'
#
loop_
_entity.id
_entity.type
_entity.pdbx_description
1 polymer ?
#
loop_
_entity_poly.entity_id
_entity_poly.type
_entity_poly.pdbx_seq_one_letter_code
_entity_poly.pdbx_strand_id
1 'polypeptide(L)'
;MADNKQGDNTLHANAIGWGILSIVFAVIFWLIWYYFQVEIRDVIRWIRWSEMKLFSFFVSQDFTVNYNGEPVSFFQGVKDTPLYARDALTDAHLGYFAALAMQPLRLPFAILLFACAIWCMFKGPRTYYRKKLGLEGLIQRQSLVFPVIAPFVEFN
;
A
#
# COMPACT_ATOMS: atom_id res chain seq x y z
N MET A 1 -43.13 27.95 13.36
CA MET A 1 -42.77 26.56 13.03
C MET A 1 -41.70 26.61 11.95
N ALA A 2 -40.44 26.49 12.34
CA ALA A 2 -39.34 26.19 11.43
C ALA A 2 -38.35 25.36 12.25
N ASP A 3 -38.24 24.12 11.82
CA ASP A 3 -37.48 23.01 12.37
C ASP A 3 -35.98 23.35 12.37
N ASN A 4 -35.46 23.88 13.49
CA ASN A 4 -34.02 23.99 13.74
C ASN A 4 -33.52 22.59 14.14
N LYS A 5 -33.37 21.70 13.15
CA LYS A 5 -32.69 20.42 13.35
C LYS A 5 -31.22 20.66 13.62
N GLN A 6 -30.88 20.53 14.90
CA GLN A 6 -29.64 19.98 15.43
C GLN A 6 -28.62 19.55 14.36
N GLY A 7 -27.62 20.39 14.15
CA GLY A 7 -26.29 19.92 13.78
C GLY A 7 -25.68 19.22 14.99
N ASP A 8 -26.23 18.06 15.35
CA ASP A 8 -25.71 17.25 16.44
C ASP A 8 -24.26 16.85 16.14
N ASN A 9 -23.45 16.77 17.19
CA ASN A 9 -22.06 16.35 17.18
C ASN A 9 -21.92 14.87 16.74
N THR A 10 -22.13 14.61 15.44
CA THR A 10 -22.09 13.27 14.83
C THR A 10 -20.71 12.64 14.88
N LEU A 11 -19.65 13.44 15.00
CA LEU A 11 -18.27 12.96 14.99
C LEU A 11 -17.92 12.19 16.28
N HIS A 12 -18.34 12.67 17.45
CA HIS A 12 -18.10 12.00 18.73
C HIS A 12 -18.93 10.72 18.89
N ALA A 13 -20.21 10.75 18.51
CA ALA A 13 -21.07 9.58 18.55
C ALA A 13 -20.60 8.48 17.56
N ASN A 14 -20.15 8.88 16.36
CA ASN A 14 -19.58 7.97 15.38
C ASN A 14 -18.25 7.37 15.88
N ALA A 15 -17.38 8.17 16.48
CA ALA A 15 -16.09 7.71 17.03
C ALA A 15 -16.27 6.63 18.13
N ILE A 16 -17.29 6.79 18.99
CA ILE A 16 -17.62 5.77 20.01
C ILE A 16 -18.08 4.47 19.33
N GLY A 17 -18.90 4.55 18.29
CA GLY A 17 -19.32 3.40 17.48
C GLY A 17 -18.14 2.64 16.87
N TRP A 18 -17.20 3.36 16.24
CA TRP A 18 -15.96 2.77 15.70
C TRP A 18 -15.06 2.17 16.79
N GLY A 19 -15.03 2.78 17.98
CA GLY A 19 -14.30 2.27 19.13
C GLY A 19 -14.82 0.92 19.61
N ILE A 20 -16.14 0.81 19.81
CA ILE A 20 -16.79 -0.45 20.20
C ILE A 20 -16.57 -1.53 19.14
N LEU A 21 -16.75 -1.17 17.86
CA LEU A 21 -16.55 -2.09 16.74
C LEU A 21 -15.09 -2.60 16.68
N SER A 22 -14.12 -1.74 16.94
CA SER A 22 -12.70 -2.11 17.00
C SER A 22 -12.40 -3.09 18.14
N ILE A 23 -13.04 -2.93 19.31
CA ILE A 23 -12.93 -3.89 20.42
C ILE A 23 -13.50 -5.25 20.02
N VAL A 24 -14.69 -5.27 19.40
CA VAL A 24 -15.31 -6.50 18.91
C VAL A 24 -14.38 -7.21 17.91
N PHE A 25 -13.84 -6.48 16.94
CA PHE A 25 -12.86 -7.03 16.01
C PHE A 25 -11.60 -7.56 16.70
N ALA A 26 -11.06 -6.83 17.70
CA ALA A 26 -9.89 -7.28 18.44
C ALA A 26 -10.14 -8.62 19.16
N VAL A 27 -11.31 -8.80 19.78
CA VAL A 27 -11.70 -10.07 20.41
C VAL A 27 -11.83 -11.19 19.38
N ILE A 28 -12.45 -10.91 18.23
CA ILE A 28 -12.58 -11.90 17.15
C ILE A 28 -11.19 -12.30 16.61
N PHE A 29 -10.31 -11.33 16.35
CA PHE A 29 -8.94 -11.62 15.90
C PHE A 29 -8.15 -12.40 16.94
N TRP A 30 -8.33 -12.09 18.23
CA TRP A 30 -7.70 -12.84 19.31
C TRP A 30 -8.18 -14.30 19.35
N LEU A 31 -9.50 -14.54 19.21
CA LEU A 31 -10.04 -15.90 19.12
C LEU A 31 -9.50 -16.65 17.90
N ILE A 32 -9.47 -16.00 16.73
CA ILE A 32 -8.90 -16.58 15.52
C ILE A 32 -7.44 -16.97 15.75
N TRP A 33 -6.64 -16.08 16.34
CA TRP A 33 -5.24 -16.38 16.65
C TRP A 33 -5.11 -17.55 17.63
N TYR A 34 -5.90 -17.58 18.70
CA TYR A 34 -5.85 -18.62 19.72
C TYR A 34 -6.09 -20.02 19.14
N TYR A 35 -7.09 -20.16 18.25
CA TYR A 35 -7.46 -21.46 17.69
C TYR A 35 -6.70 -21.82 16.41
N PHE A 36 -6.34 -20.85 15.56
CA PHE A 36 -5.80 -21.08 14.22
C PHE A 36 -4.32 -20.64 14.05
N GLN A 37 -3.58 -20.45 15.14
CA GLN A 37 -2.18 -20.02 15.06
C GLN A 37 -1.31 -20.90 14.15
N VAL A 38 -1.52 -22.22 14.12
CA VAL A 38 -0.70 -23.14 13.32
C VAL A 38 -1.02 -22.96 11.83
N GLU A 39 -2.30 -22.88 11.49
CA GLU A 39 -2.81 -22.67 10.14
C GLU A 39 -2.39 -21.30 9.61
N ILE A 40 -2.49 -20.26 10.44
CA ILE A 40 -2.06 -18.91 10.08
C ILE A 40 -0.55 -18.88 9.79
N ARG A 41 0.27 -19.53 10.63
CA ARG A 41 1.71 -19.65 10.40
C ARG A 41 2.02 -20.40 9.10
N ASP A 42 1.28 -21.47 8.79
CA ASP A 42 1.43 -22.19 7.53
C ASP A 42 1.05 -21.31 6.32
N VAL A 43 -0.06 -20.59 6.39
CA VAL A 43 -0.48 -19.65 5.34
C VAL A 43 0.59 -18.58 5.12
N ILE A 44 1.11 -17.98 6.20
CA ILE A 44 2.19 -16.98 6.11
C ILE A 44 3.42 -17.58 5.45
N ARG A 45 3.81 -18.81 5.81
CA ARG A 45 4.92 -19.51 5.17
C ARG A 45 4.73 -19.64 3.66
N TRP A 46 3.55 -20.06 3.20
CA TRP A 46 3.26 -20.19 1.77
C TRP A 46 3.27 -18.85 1.04
N ILE A 47 2.77 -17.78 1.68
CA ILE A 47 2.88 -16.43 1.16
C ILE A 47 4.36 -16.05 0.99
N ARG A 48 5.18 -16.19 2.04
CA ARG A 48 6.61 -15.88 1.97
C ARG A 48 7.35 -16.72 0.94
N TRP A 49 7.04 -18.02 0.85
CA TRP A 49 7.60 -18.89 -0.16
C TRP A 49 7.22 -18.44 -1.58
N SER A 50 5.98 -18.03 -1.80
CA SER A 50 5.54 -17.51 -3.09
C SER A 50 6.29 -16.23 -3.47
N GLU A 51 6.48 -15.31 -2.52
CA GLU A 51 7.28 -14.09 -2.70
C GLU A 51 8.71 -14.45 -3.09
N MET A 52 9.37 -15.31 -2.32
CA MET A 52 10.74 -15.76 -2.60
C MET A 52 10.85 -16.41 -3.98
N LYS A 53 9.89 -17.26 -4.35
CA LYS A 53 9.89 -17.92 -5.66
C LYS A 53 9.74 -16.91 -6.80
N LEU A 54 8.90 -15.88 -6.65
CA LEU A 54 8.79 -14.81 -7.64
C LEU A 54 10.11 -14.04 -7.78
N PHE A 55 10.82 -13.77 -6.68
CA PHE A 55 12.10 -13.06 -6.74
C PHE A 55 13.28 -13.91 -7.18
N SER A 56 13.16 -15.24 -7.13
CA SER A 56 14.20 -16.14 -7.64
C SER A 56 14.49 -15.94 -9.14
N PHE A 57 13.57 -15.35 -9.90
CA PHE A 57 13.79 -14.98 -11.31
C PHE A 57 14.63 -13.71 -11.50
N PHE A 58 14.69 -12.84 -10.49
CA PHE A 58 15.35 -11.53 -10.59
C PHE A 58 16.68 -11.46 -9.83
N VAL A 59 17.01 -12.51 -9.09
CA VAL A 59 18.14 -12.55 -8.16
C VAL A 59 19.12 -13.64 -8.59
N SER A 60 20.42 -13.39 -8.46
CA SER A 60 21.48 -14.35 -8.83
C SER A 60 21.53 -15.55 -7.88
N GLN A 61 21.95 -16.72 -8.38
CA GLN A 61 21.98 -17.96 -7.60
C GLN A 61 22.82 -17.87 -6.31
N ASP A 62 23.86 -17.03 -6.32
CA ASP A 62 24.75 -16.81 -5.18
C ASP A 62 24.29 -15.70 -4.23
N PHE A 63 23.06 -15.19 -4.40
CA PHE A 63 22.56 -14.12 -3.57
C PHE A 63 22.39 -14.55 -2.11
N THR A 64 22.93 -13.74 -1.21
CA THR A 64 22.88 -13.95 0.22
C THR A 64 22.04 -12.87 0.89
N VAL A 65 21.32 -13.29 1.91
CA VAL A 65 20.46 -12.48 2.78
C VAL A 65 21.10 -12.47 4.15
N ASN A 66 21.25 -11.30 4.76
CA ASN A 66 21.78 -11.23 6.11
C ASN A 66 20.67 -11.53 7.12
N TYR A 67 20.78 -12.63 7.85
CA TYR A 67 19.86 -12.98 8.93
C TYR A 67 20.64 -13.13 10.24
N ASN A 68 20.29 -12.33 11.24
CA ASN A 68 20.97 -12.30 12.55
C ASN A 68 22.49 -12.08 12.49
N GLY A 69 22.99 -11.35 11.48
CA GLY A 69 24.41 -11.09 11.30
C GLY A 69 25.13 -12.10 10.41
N GLU A 70 24.47 -13.20 10.05
CA GLU A 70 25.03 -14.25 9.22
C GLU A 70 24.52 -14.18 7.78
N PRO A 71 25.39 -14.35 6.77
CA PRO A 71 24.96 -14.43 5.38
C PRO A 71 24.35 -15.81 5.10
N VAL A 72 23.06 -15.84 4.80
CA VAL A 72 22.33 -17.07 4.46
C VAL A 72 22.02 -17.09 2.96
N SER A 73 22.18 -18.24 2.32
CA SER A 73 21.86 -18.40 0.90
C SER A 73 20.35 -18.30 0.66
N PHE A 74 19.95 -17.39 -0.22
CA PHE A 74 18.55 -17.19 -0.59
C PHE A 74 17.94 -18.43 -1.26
N PHE A 75 18.66 -19.01 -2.23
CA PHE A 75 18.18 -20.16 -2.98
C PHE A 75 18.05 -21.42 -2.12
N GLN A 76 18.90 -21.56 -1.10
CA GLN A 76 18.73 -22.61 -0.10
C GLN A 76 17.47 -22.37 0.72
N GLY A 77 17.25 -21.15 1.19
CA GLY A 77 16.01 -20.76 1.87
C GLY A 77 14.73 -21.08 1.08
N VAL A 78 14.71 -20.81 -0.24
CA VAL A 78 13.56 -21.12 -1.11
C VAL A 78 13.27 -22.63 -1.17
N LYS A 79 14.31 -23.47 -1.18
CA LYS A 79 14.19 -24.93 -1.22
C LYS A 79 13.76 -25.51 0.13
N ASP A 80 14.26 -24.94 1.23
CA ASP A 80 14.04 -25.47 2.57
C ASP A 80 12.68 -25.08 3.14
N THR A 81 12.17 -23.88 2.82
CA THR A 81 10.89 -23.37 3.33
C THR A 81 9.70 -24.35 3.21
N PRO A 82 9.44 -25.03 2.08
CA PRO A 82 8.34 -25.99 1.97
C PRO A 82 8.58 -27.31 2.72
N LEU A 83 9.82 -27.63 3.10
CA LEU A 83 10.18 -28.90 3.75
C LEU A 83 9.84 -28.94 5.25
N TYR A 84 9.65 -27.78 5.89
CA TYR A 84 9.28 -27.72 7.29
C TYR A 84 7.90 -28.37 7.54
N ALA A 85 7.74 -29.10 8.64
CA ALA A 85 6.42 -29.60 9.04
C ALA A 85 5.56 -28.43 9.57
N ARG A 86 4.24 -28.47 9.33
CA ARG A 86 3.31 -27.43 9.78
C ARG A 86 3.34 -27.23 11.30
N ASP A 87 3.38 -28.33 12.03
CA ASP A 87 3.35 -28.33 13.51
C ASP A 87 4.68 -27.88 14.15
N ALA A 88 5.76 -27.88 13.38
CA ALA A 88 7.09 -27.45 13.83
C ALA A 88 7.37 -25.95 13.56
N LEU A 89 6.41 -25.22 12.97
CA LEU A 89 6.57 -23.81 12.66
C LEU A 89 6.56 -22.95 13.93
N THR A 90 7.75 -22.52 14.33
CA THR A 90 7.95 -21.52 15.38
C THR A 90 8.08 -20.12 14.82
N ASP A 91 7.95 -19.11 15.68
CA ASP A 91 8.08 -17.70 15.28
C ASP A 91 9.47 -17.36 14.72
N ALA A 92 10.51 -18.09 15.12
CA ALA A 92 11.85 -17.95 14.57
C ALA A 92 11.93 -18.34 13.08
N HIS A 93 11.19 -19.38 12.68
CA HIS A 93 11.10 -19.78 11.27
C HIS A 93 10.37 -18.72 10.45
N LEU A 94 9.31 -18.12 10.99
CA LEU A 94 8.61 -17.02 10.33
C LEU A 94 9.51 -15.80 10.16
N GLY A 95 10.29 -15.44 11.18
CA GLY A 95 11.27 -14.36 11.11
C GLY A 95 12.32 -14.62 10.03
N TYR A 96 12.81 -15.86 9.94
CA TYR A 96 13.73 -16.31 8.90
C TYR A 96 13.12 -16.18 7.49
N PHE A 97 11.92 -16.72 7.25
CA PHE A 97 11.25 -16.61 5.95
C PHE A 97 10.94 -15.16 5.57
N ALA A 98 10.59 -14.32 6.55
CA ALA A 98 10.35 -12.90 6.34
C ALA A 98 11.62 -12.17 5.90
N ALA A 99 12.77 -12.46 6.55
CA ALA A 99 14.05 -11.87 6.17
C ALA A 99 14.45 -12.25 4.74
N LEU A 100 14.29 -13.54 4.40
CA LEU A 100 14.58 -14.06 3.06
C LEU A 100 13.70 -13.42 1.98
N ALA A 101 12.41 -13.20 2.24
CA ALA A 101 11.50 -12.60 1.27
C ALA A 101 11.68 -11.08 1.15
N MET A 102 11.91 -10.38 2.26
CA MET A 102 11.90 -8.91 2.31
C MET A 102 13.18 -8.24 1.81
N GLN A 103 14.35 -8.86 1.99
CA GLN A 103 15.60 -8.24 1.52
C GLN A 103 15.68 -8.13 -0.02
N PRO A 104 15.34 -9.18 -0.80
CA PRO A 104 15.24 -9.08 -2.25
C PRO A 104 14.23 -8.03 -2.71
N LEU A 105 13.11 -7.87 -1.98
CA LEU A 105 12.04 -6.92 -2.30
C LEU A 105 12.48 -5.45 -2.32
N ARG A 106 13.61 -5.11 -1.68
CA ARG A 106 14.14 -3.74 -1.69
C ARG A 106 14.42 -3.23 -3.11
N LEU A 107 14.99 -4.07 -3.98
CA LEU A 107 15.33 -3.72 -5.36
C LEU A 107 14.09 -3.39 -6.22
N PRO A 108 13.08 -4.26 -6.32
CA PRO A 108 11.88 -3.96 -7.12
C PRO A 108 11.11 -2.76 -6.59
N PHE A 109 11.02 -2.56 -5.26
CA PHE A 109 10.40 -1.35 -4.72
C PHE A 109 11.19 -0.08 -5.04
N ALA A 110 12.52 -0.13 -4.98
CA ALA A 110 13.35 1.01 -5.37
C ALA A 110 13.15 1.38 -6.85
N ILE A 111 13.09 0.39 -7.73
CA ILE A 111 12.84 0.59 -9.17
C ILE A 111 11.46 1.19 -9.40
N LEU A 112 10.43 0.65 -8.74
CA LEU A 112 9.06 1.15 -8.86
C LEU A 112 8.93 2.60 -8.38
N LEU A 113 9.51 2.92 -7.22
CA LEU A 113 9.51 4.28 -6.69
C LEU A 113 10.27 5.24 -7.61
N PHE A 114 11.39 4.80 -8.19
CA PHE A 114 12.13 5.60 -9.16
C PHE A 114 11.31 5.87 -10.42
N ALA A 115 10.60 4.87 -10.95
CA ALA A 115 9.70 5.03 -12.09
C ALA A 115 8.54 5.99 -11.76
N CYS A 116 7.95 5.89 -10.56
CA CYS A 116 6.93 6.83 -10.08
C CYS A 116 7.48 8.25 -9.94
N ALA A 117 8.73 8.41 -9.47
CA ALA A 117 9.37 9.71 -9.36
C ALA A 117 9.55 10.36 -10.73
N ILE A 118 10.04 9.61 -11.72
CA ILE A 118 10.15 10.07 -13.12
C ILE A 118 8.77 10.47 -13.66
N TRP A 119 7.74 9.63 -13.44
CA TRP A 119 6.38 9.93 -13.86
C TRP A 119 5.87 11.24 -13.25
N CYS A 120 6.09 11.45 -11.95
CA CYS A 120 5.71 12.66 -11.24
C CYS A 120 6.45 13.91 -11.72
N MET A 121 7.70 13.79 -12.19
CA MET A 121 8.42 14.93 -12.79
C MET A 121 7.72 15.42 -14.07
N PHE A 122 7.27 14.49 -14.93
CA PHE A 122 6.64 14.84 -16.21
C PHE A 122 5.15 15.15 -16.10
N LYS A 123 4.41 14.42 -15.26
CA LYS A 123 2.96 14.59 -15.04
C LYS A 123 2.63 15.19 -13.67
N GLY A 124 3.50 16.05 -13.17
CA GLY A 124 3.30 16.75 -11.92
C GLY A 124 2.32 17.92 -12.06
N PRO A 125 1.73 18.39 -10.94
CA PRO A 125 0.82 19.54 -10.91
C PRO A 125 1.46 20.85 -11.41
N ARG A 126 2.79 20.96 -11.33
CA ARG A 126 3.54 22.14 -11.78
C ARG A 126 3.93 22.09 -13.27
N THR A 127 3.90 20.92 -13.91
CA THR A 127 4.28 20.71 -15.32
C THR A 127 3.06 20.50 -16.20
N TYR A 128 2.35 19.37 -16.06
CA TYR A 128 1.26 19.00 -16.98
C TYR A 128 -0.06 19.75 -16.71
N TYR A 129 -0.36 20.06 -15.45
CA TYR A 129 -1.65 20.65 -15.06
C TYR A 129 -1.65 22.19 -15.00
N ARG A 130 -0.52 22.84 -15.27
CA ARG A 130 -0.48 24.31 -15.42
C ARG A 130 -0.93 24.71 -16.82
N LYS A 131 -2.12 25.29 -16.92
CA LYS A 131 -2.51 26.11 -18.07
C LYS A 131 -2.08 27.55 -17.80
N LYS A 132 -1.24 28.15 -18.65
CA LYS A 132 -1.05 29.60 -18.64
C LYS A 132 -2.32 30.21 -19.23
N LEU A 133 -3.22 30.69 -18.37
CA LEU A 133 -4.39 31.43 -18.81
C LEU A 133 -3.95 32.87 -19.02
N GLY A 134 -3.76 33.26 -20.28
CA GLY A 134 -3.68 34.67 -20.67
C GLY A 134 -5.02 35.38 -20.44
N LEU A 135 -5.08 36.68 -20.70
CA LEU A 135 -6.31 37.47 -20.57
C LEU A 135 -7.46 36.86 -21.38
N GLU A 136 -7.21 36.47 -22.62
CA GLU A 136 -8.17 35.77 -23.47
C GLU A 136 -8.59 34.41 -22.89
N GLY A 137 -7.64 33.64 -22.34
CA GLY A 137 -7.94 32.35 -21.71
C GLY A 137 -8.76 32.46 -20.44
N LEU A 138 -8.60 33.56 -19.68
CA LEU A 138 -9.42 33.89 -18.51
C LEU A 138 -10.83 34.31 -18.94
N ILE A 139 -10.95 35.20 -19.93
CA ILE A 139 -12.24 35.67 -20.44
C ILE A 139 -13.03 34.50 -21.06
N GLN A 140 -12.37 33.60 -21.79
CA GLN A 140 -12.98 32.39 -22.37
C GLN A 140 -13.43 31.37 -21.31
N ARG A 141 -12.72 31.24 -20.18
CA ARG A 141 -13.16 30.41 -19.05
C ARG A 141 -14.33 31.04 -18.30
N GLN A 142 -14.33 32.37 -18.18
CA GLN A 142 -15.35 33.13 -17.48
C GLN A 142 -16.65 33.25 -18.28
N SER A 143 -16.60 33.29 -19.62
CA SER A 143 -17.79 33.35 -20.47
C SER A 143 -18.69 32.12 -20.36
N LEU A 144 -18.11 30.96 -19.99
CA LEU A 144 -18.87 29.73 -19.70
C LEU A 144 -19.76 29.86 -18.45
N VAL A 145 -19.47 30.80 -17.56
CA VAL A 145 -20.21 31.06 -16.31
C VAL A 145 -21.00 32.36 -16.39
N PHE A 146 -20.47 33.36 -17.09
CA PHE A 146 -21.06 34.69 -17.24
C PHE A 146 -21.45 34.97 -18.70
N PRO A 147 -22.72 34.72 -19.08
CA PRO A 147 -23.17 34.84 -20.48
C PRO A 147 -23.12 36.28 -21.02
N VAL A 148 -23.03 37.28 -20.16
CA VAL A 148 -22.90 38.70 -20.54
C VAL A 148 -21.55 38.99 -21.21
N ILE A 149 -20.50 38.22 -20.90
CA ILE A 149 -19.14 38.42 -21.40
C ILE A 149 -18.86 37.51 -22.61
N ALA A 150 -19.73 36.52 -22.86
CA ALA A 150 -19.62 35.58 -23.98
C ALA A 150 -19.47 36.22 -25.37
N PRO A 151 -20.23 37.26 -25.76
CA PRO A 151 -20.09 37.83 -27.10
C PRO A 151 -18.71 38.45 -27.32
N PHE A 152 -18.04 38.97 -26.28
CA PHE A 152 -16.72 39.58 -26.39
C PHE A 152 -15.58 38.57 -26.66
N VAL A 153 -15.84 37.26 -26.53
CA VAL A 153 -14.87 36.20 -26.86
C VAL A 153 -14.81 35.94 -28.37
N GLU A 154 -15.87 36.23 -29.13
CA GLU A 154 -15.95 35.98 -30.58
C GLU A 154 -15.47 37.17 -31.44
N PHE A 155 -15.31 38.36 -30.86
CA PHE A 155 -14.93 39.59 -31.58
C PHE A 155 -13.41 39.82 -31.71
N ASN A 156 -12.56 38.96 -31.13
CA ASN A 156 -11.10 39.00 -31.21
C ASN A 156 -10.56 37.70 -31.83
#